data_AF-A0A836EUI8-F1
#
_entry.id   AF-A0A836EUI8-F1
#
_cell.length_a   1.000
_cell.length_b   1.000
_cell.length_c   1.000
_cell.angle_alpha   90.00
_cell.angle_beta   90.00
_cell.angle_gamma   90.00
#
_symmetry.space_group_name_H-M   'P 1'
#
loop_
_entity.id
_entity.type
_entity.pdbx_description
1 polymer ?
#
loop_
_entity_poly.entity_id
_entity_poly.type
_entity_poly.pdbx_seq_one_letter_code
_entity_poly.pdbx_strand_id
1 'polypeptide(L)'
;MLGMDYMGKHKGGKGGTIVNIASLAGIFPFFLCPVYSSSKYAVVGFGLSLEKFYDKTGVRILTICPSFTITAMIIQKDNNLNIIDQDTVNKFEKQFEEMAKDFRNPQSSVHVAQSVVMTIQRGKNGSIWLIKNNEPPCTVELPPFVVS
;
A
#
# COMPACT_ATOMS: atom_id res chain seq x y z
N MET A 1 7.89 5.69 -18.35
CA MET A 1 7.77 6.14 -16.94
C MET A 1 9.13 6.71 -16.59
N LEU A 2 9.25 8.01 -16.32
CA LEU A 2 10.54 8.70 -16.25
C LEU A 2 11.56 7.97 -15.36
N GLY A 3 11.15 7.47 -14.19
CA GLY A 3 12.04 6.68 -13.33
C GLY A 3 12.64 5.44 -14.02
N MET A 4 11.82 4.66 -14.73
CA MET A 4 12.29 3.50 -15.49
C MET A 4 13.18 3.89 -16.66
N ASP A 5 12.89 5.04 -17.29
CA ASP A 5 13.65 5.55 -18.43
C ASP A 5 15.04 6.04 -18.02
N TYR A 6 15.17 6.72 -16.89
CA TYR A 6 16.45 7.24 -16.37
C TYR A 6 17.28 6.19 -15.61
N MET A 7 16.64 5.30 -14.85
CA MET A 7 17.35 4.27 -14.07
C MET A 7 17.66 3.02 -14.88
N GLY A 8 16.83 2.69 -15.86
CA GLY A 8 16.85 1.40 -16.54
C GLY A 8 18.15 1.10 -17.29
N LYS A 9 18.76 -0.06 -17.02
CA LYS A 9 19.95 -0.56 -17.73
C LYS A 9 19.73 -0.67 -19.24
N HIS A 10 18.53 -1.07 -19.66
CA HIS A 10 18.11 -1.09 -21.08
C HIS A 10 18.17 0.28 -21.79
N LYS A 11 18.35 1.39 -21.07
CA LYS A 11 18.56 2.74 -21.61
C LYS A 11 19.90 3.36 -21.18
N GLY A 12 20.87 2.55 -20.74
CA GLY A 12 22.19 3.00 -20.29
C GLY A 12 22.25 3.47 -18.82
N GLY A 13 21.16 3.31 -18.06
CA GLY A 13 21.15 3.55 -16.62
C GLY A 13 21.85 2.45 -15.82
N LYS A 14 21.86 2.58 -14.48
CA LYS A 14 22.57 1.64 -13.56
C LYS A 14 21.63 0.68 -12.82
N GLY A 15 20.35 0.68 -13.15
CA GLY A 15 19.30 0.11 -12.29
C GLY A 15 18.96 1.04 -11.13
N GLY A 16 18.20 0.55 -10.17
CA GLY A 16 17.79 1.36 -9.01
C GLY A 16 16.72 0.68 -8.18
N THR A 17 16.07 1.44 -7.31
CA THR A 17 14.90 0.98 -6.54
C THR A 17 13.82 2.06 -6.59
N ILE A 18 12.61 1.67 -7.00
CA ILE A 18 11.40 2.49 -6.87
C ILE A 18 10.60 1.97 -5.69
N VAL A 19 10.20 2.87 -4.80
CA VAL A 19 9.35 2.57 -3.64
C VAL A 19 8.00 3.24 -3.84
N ASN A 20 6.96 2.43 -4.04
CA ASN A 20 5.59 2.90 -4.15
C ASN A 20 4.95 2.98 -2.76
N ILE A 21 4.33 4.12 -2.43
CA ILE A 21 3.58 4.29 -1.17
C ILE A 21 2.08 4.10 -1.44
N ALA A 22 1.61 2.87 -1.17
CA ALA A 22 0.20 2.50 -1.22
C ALA A 22 -0.48 2.84 0.12
N SER A 23 -1.19 1.88 0.72
CA SER A 23 -1.89 1.97 2.00
C SER A 23 -2.38 0.57 2.40
N LEU A 24 -2.71 0.34 3.67
CA LEU A 24 -3.57 -0.78 4.07
C LEU A 24 -4.81 -0.87 3.17
N ALA A 25 -5.40 0.27 2.80
CA ALA A 25 -6.55 0.36 1.89
C ALA A 25 -6.28 -0.09 0.44
N GLY A 26 -5.03 -0.42 0.09
CA GLY A 26 -4.65 -0.98 -1.21
C GLY A 26 -4.52 -2.50 -1.22
N ILE A 27 -4.64 -3.15 -0.06
CA ILE A 27 -4.60 -4.61 0.10
C ILE A 27 -5.79 -5.14 0.90
N PHE A 28 -6.52 -4.24 1.56
CA PHE A 28 -7.76 -4.51 2.27
C PHE A 28 -8.84 -3.52 1.80
N PRO A 29 -10.08 -3.97 1.53
CA PRO A 29 -11.13 -3.12 1.01
C PRO A 29 -11.60 -2.12 2.08
N PHE A 30 -11.30 -0.84 1.88
CA PHE A 30 -11.72 0.22 2.79
C PHE A 30 -13.04 0.87 2.30
N PHE A 31 -14.15 0.21 2.62
CA PHE A 31 -15.47 0.54 2.07
C PHE A 31 -15.99 1.95 2.41
N LEU A 32 -15.50 2.57 3.49
CA LEU A 32 -15.88 3.94 3.87
C LEU A 32 -15.30 5.01 2.95
N CYS A 33 -14.24 4.68 2.21
CA CYS A 33 -13.56 5.57 1.27
C CYS A 33 -13.22 4.78 0.00
N PRO A 34 -14.21 4.33 -0.78
CA PRO A 34 -13.98 3.37 -1.86
C PRO A 34 -13.13 3.96 -2.99
N VAL A 35 -13.27 5.25 -3.31
CA VAL A 35 -12.41 5.93 -4.31
C VAL A 35 -10.94 5.94 -3.87
N TYR A 36 -10.69 6.26 -2.60
CA TYR A 36 -9.35 6.19 -2.01
C TYR A 36 -8.81 4.75 -2.05
N SER A 37 -9.60 3.77 -1.60
CA SER A 37 -9.23 2.35 -1.63
C SER A 37 -8.88 1.91 -3.04
N SER A 38 -9.73 2.17 -4.04
CA SER A 38 -9.49 1.83 -5.45
C SER A 38 -8.18 2.43 -5.97
N SER A 39 -7.90 3.70 -5.66
CA SER A 39 -6.63 4.34 -6.06
C SER A 39 -5.41 3.65 -5.44
N LYS A 40 -5.51 3.19 -4.19
CA LYS A 40 -4.42 2.51 -3.49
C LYS A 40 -4.24 1.07 -3.96
N TYR A 41 -5.31 0.37 -4.33
CA TYR A 41 -5.23 -0.91 -5.04
C TYR A 41 -4.51 -0.75 -6.39
N ALA A 42 -4.78 0.34 -7.13
CA ALA A 42 -4.10 0.62 -8.40
C ALA A 42 -2.58 0.78 -8.22
N VAL A 43 -2.12 1.40 -7.12
CA VAL A 43 -0.68 1.51 -6.81
C VAL A 43 -0.05 0.13 -6.58
N VAL A 44 -0.75 -0.77 -5.86
CA VAL A 44 -0.27 -2.15 -5.64
C VAL A 44 -0.20 -2.92 -6.96
N GLY A 45 -1.27 -2.89 -7.75
CA GLY A 45 -1.31 -3.53 -9.08
C GLY A 45 -0.26 -2.98 -10.04
N PHE A 46 0.00 -1.67 -9.99
CA PHE A 46 1.05 -1.04 -10.77
C PHE A 46 2.45 -1.54 -10.37
N GLY A 47 2.73 -1.67 -9.07
CA GLY A 47 3.98 -2.24 -8.57
C GLY A 47 4.20 -3.68 -9.06
N LEU A 48 3.16 -4.52 -8.95
CA LEU A 48 3.17 -5.91 -9.43
C LEU A 48 3.33 -6.03 -10.95
N SER A 49 2.85 -5.03 -11.70
CA SER A 49 3.02 -5.00 -13.15
C SER A 49 4.46 -4.61 -13.54
N LEU A 50 5.04 -3.65 -12.81
CA LEU A 50 6.39 -3.16 -13.11
C LEU A 50 7.50 -4.12 -12.69
N GLU A 51 7.31 -4.87 -11.61
CA GLU A 51 8.35 -5.77 -11.07
C GLU A 51 8.81 -6.81 -12.12
N LYS A 52 7.91 -7.21 -13.04
CA LYS A 52 8.17 -8.15 -14.15
C LYS A 52 9.28 -7.70 -15.09
N PHE A 53 9.65 -6.42 -15.09
CA PHE A 53 10.69 -5.88 -15.95
C PHE A 53 12.06 -5.79 -15.26
N TYR A 54 12.21 -6.36 -14.06
CA TYR A 54 13.45 -6.26 -13.29
C TYR A 54 14.67 -6.78 -14.05
N ASP A 55 14.61 -7.96 -14.67
CA ASP A 55 15.77 -8.54 -15.37
C ASP A 55 16.25 -7.67 -16.53
N LYS A 56 15.31 -7.02 -17.24
CA LYS A 56 15.61 -6.10 -18.34
C LYS A 56 16.14 -4.75 -17.84
N THR A 57 15.58 -4.24 -16.76
CA THR A 57 15.78 -2.84 -16.34
C THR A 57 16.80 -2.68 -15.22
N GLY A 58 17.02 -3.70 -14.40
CA GLY A 58 17.73 -3.62 -13.12
C GLY A 58 17.06 -2.72 -12.08
N VAL A 59 15.79 -2.31 -12.31
CA VAL A 59 15.05 -1.41 -11.40
C VAL A 59 14.14 -2.24 -10.51
N ARG A 60 14.54 -2.37 -9.24
CA ARG A 60 13.79 -3.10 -8.21
C ARG A 60 12.54 -2.32 -7.81
N ILE A 61 11.39 -2.99 -7.74
CA ILE A 61 10.13 -2.39 -7.29
C ILE A 61 9.79 -2.89 -5.89
N LEU A 62 9.47 -1.97 -4.99
CA LEU A 62 8.97 -2.25 -3.64
C LEU A 62 7.66 -1.50 -3.45
N THR A 63 6.67 -2.14 -2.83
CA THR A 63 5.40 -1.48 -2.49
C THR A 63 5.19 -1.51 -0.99
N ILE A 64 4.95 -0.33 -0.40
CA ILE A 64 4.77 -0.18 1.04
C ILE A 64 3.33 0.24 1.30
N CYS A 65 2.68 -0.45 2.24
CA CYS A 65 1.30 -0.27 2.66
C CYS A 65 1.27 0.13 4.14
N PRO A 66 1.38 1.42 4.48
CA PRO A 66 1.19 1.86 5.85
C PRO A 66 -0.28 1.72 6.27
N SER A 67 -0.50 1.26 7.51
CA SER A 67 -1.76 1.42 8.24
C SER A 67 -1.87 2.84 8.82
N PHE A 68 -2.89 3.07 9.66
CA PHE A 68 -3.16 4.37 10.29
C PHE A 68 -1.91 4.94 10.96
N THR A 69 -1.51 6.13 10.53
CA THR A 69 -0.26 6.79 10.93
C THR A 69 -0.57 8.21 11.38
N ILE A 70 -0.01 8.62 12.52
CA ILE A 70 -0.17 9.96 13.08
C ILE A 70 0.51 10.96 12.15
N THR A 71 -0.30 11.69 11.37
CA THR A 71 0.13 12.70 10.39
C THR A 71 -0.96 13.76 10.23
N ALA A 72 -0.69 14.83 9.48
CA ALA A 72 -1.71 15.83 9.11
C ALA A 72 -2.72 15.34 8.06
N MET A 73 -2.66 14.07 7.64
CA MET A 73 -3.59 13.50 6.66
C MET A 73 -4.99 13.40 7.25
N ILE A 74 -5.96 14.06 6.62
CA ILE A 74 -7.37 13.94 6.96
C ILE A 74 -7.99 12.90 6.02
N ILE A 75 -8.45 11.78 6.57
CA ILE A 75 -9.27 10.82 5.84
C ILE A 75 -10.71 11.27 6.01
N GLN A 76 -11.27 11.88 4.96
CA GLN A 76 -12.69 12.23 4.93
C GLN A 76 -13.47 11.07 4.34
N LYS A 77 -14.62 10.75 4.96
CA LYS A 77 -15.63 9.91 4.33
C LYS A 77 -15.97 10.53 2.97
N ASP A 78 -16.13 9.69 1.96
CA ASP A 78 -16.52 10.15 0.64
C ASP A 78 -17.99 10.60 0.67
N ASN A 79 -18.21 11.91 0.90
CA ASN A 79 -19.55 12.49 1.02
C ASN A 79 -20.31 12.50 -0.31
N ASN A 80 -19.66 12.16 -1.43
CA ASN A 80 -20.29 12.08 -2.74
C ASN A 80 -21.00 10.72 -2.96
N LEU A 81 -20.79 9.75 -2.06
CA LEU A 81 -21.40 8.42 -2.14
C LEU A 81 -22.48 8.26 -1.06
N ASN A 82 -23.69 8.69 -1.40
CA ASN A 82 -24.88 8.62 -0.54
C ASN A 82 -25.30 7.17 -0.16
N ILE A 83 -24.66 6.16 -0.75
CA ILE A 83 -24.90 4.74 -0.44
C ILE A 83 -24.31 4.30 0.90
N ILE A 84 -23.37 5.07 1.47
CA ILE A 84 -22.75 4.75 2.76
C ILE A 84 -23.54 5.46 3.86
N ASP A 85 -24.64 4.86 4.29
CA ASP A 85 -25.48 5.33 5.40
C ASP A 85 -25.13 4.62 6.72
N GLN A 86 -25.83 4.97 7.80
CA GLN A 86 -25.62 4.36 9.11
C GLN A 86 -25.96 2.87 9.11
N ASP A 87 -26.98 2.46 8.35
CA ASP A 87 -27.38 1.05 8.24
C ASP A 87 -26.29 0.22 7.57
N THR A 88 -25.63 0.77 6.55
CA THR A 88 -24.46 0.16 5.91
C THR A 88 -23.32 0.02 6.91
N VAL A 89 -23.02 1.07 7.70
CA VAL A 89 -21.97 0.99 8.73
C VAL A 89 -22.28 -0.10 9.76
N ASN A 90 -23.53 -0.19 10.22
CA ASN A 90 -23.98 -1.20 11.17
C ASN A 90 -23.87 -2.61 10.58
N LYS A 91 -24.20 -2.79 9.29
CA LYS A 91 -24.08 -4.10 8.61
C LYS A 91 -22.63 -4.61 8.54
N PHE A 92 -21.67 -3.70 8.52
CA PHE A 92 -20.24 -4.01 8.49
C PHE A 92 -19.54 -3.78 9.84
N GLU A 93 -20.29 -3.75 10.95
CA GLU A 93 -19.77 -3.44 12.29
C GLU A 93 -18.54 -4.28 12.66
N LYS A 94 -18.52 -5.59 12.39
CA LYS A 94 -17.34 -6.44 12.67
C LYS A 94 -16.07 -6.00 11.92
N GLN A 95 -16.20 -5.69 10.62
CA GLN A 95 -15.07 -5.19 9.82
C GLN A 95 -14.66 -3.80 10.31
N PHE A 96 -15.63 -2.98 10.69
CA PHE A 96 -15.39 -1.67 11.28
C PHE A 96 -14.66 -1.79 12.62
N GLU A 97 -15.02 -2.72 13.49
CA GLU A 97 -14.36 -2.97 14.77
C GLU A 97 -12.90 -3.40 14.59
N GLU A 98 -12.62 -4.32 13.67
CA GLU A 98 -11.25 -4.75 13.34
C GLU A 98 -10.42 -3.58 12.84
N MET A 99 -10.95 -2.81 11.90
CA MET A 99 -10.29 -1.61 11.39
C MET A 99 -10.15 -0.52 12.45
N ALA A 100 -11.13 -0.42 13.36
CA ALA A 100 -11.11 0.53 14.47
C ALA A 100 -10.07 0.15 15.54
N LYS A 101 -9.61 -1.10 15.63
CA LYS A 101 -8.47 -1.46 16.49
C LYS A 101 -7.19 -0.80 15.98
N ASP A 102 -6.92 -0.89 14.68
CA ASP A 102 -5.76 -0.25 14.07
C ASP A 102 -5.91 1.29 14.08
N PHE A 103 -7.13 1.82 13.92
CA PHE A 103 -7.40 3.26 14.07
C PHE A 103 -7.11 3.78 15.48
N ARG A 104 -7.44 2.98 16.51
CA ARG A 104 -7.23 3.32 17.93
C ARG A 104 -5.78 3.23 18.38
N ASN A 105 -4.92 2.55 17.62
CA ASN A 105 -3.49 2.45 17.89
C ASN A 105 -2.64 2.88 16.67
N PRO A 106 -2.73 4.15 16.26
CA PRO A 106 -2.03 4.63 15.07
C PRO A 106 -0.52 4.62 15.31
N GLN A 107 0.24 4.24 14.28
CA GLN A 107 1.70 4.22 14.35
C GLN A 107 2.31 5.62 14.16
N SER A 108 3.56 5.81 14.61
CA SER A 108 4.27 7.07 14.40
C SER A 108 4.81 7.18 12.97
N SER A 109 4.90 8.40 12.43
CA SER A 109 5.57 8.66 11.14
C SER A 109 7.05 8.28 11.16
N VAL A 110 7.70 8.40 12.32
CA VAL A 110 9.10 7.97 12.54
C VAL A 110 9.24 6.47 12.34
N HIS A 111 8.34 5.67 12.91
CA HIS A 111 8.34 4.22 12.73
C HIS A 111 8.14 3.83 11.26
N VAL A 112 7.23 4.52 10.56
CA VAL A 112 7.02 4.30 9.12
C VAL A 112 8.30 4.61 8.34
N ALA A 113 8.97 5.73 8.62
CA ALA A 113 10.22 6.09 7.95
C ALA A 113 11.33 5.04 8.20
N GLN A 114 11.50 4.58 9.44
CA GLN A 114 12.45 3.52 9.78
C GLN A 114 12.13 2.21 9.05
N SER A 115 10.85 1.85 8.99
CA SER A 115 10.37 0.66 8.28
C SER A 115 10.57 0.75 6.77
N VAL A 116 10.45 1.93 6.16
CA VAL A 116 10.76 2.17 4.75
C VAL A 116 12.26 1.93 4.48
N VAL A 117 13.15 2.45 5.34
CA VAL A 117 14.60 2.21 5.22
C VAL A 117 14.91 0.72 5.30
N MET A 118 14.33 0.02 6.27
CA MET A 118 14.48 -1.44 6.42
C MET A 118 14.01 -2.19 5.16
N THR A 119 12.89 -1.76 4.59
CA THR A 119 12.33 -2.34 3.36
C THR A 119 13.24 -2.10 2.16
N ILE A 120 13.84 -0.92 2.01
CA ILE A 120 14.82 -0.65 0.95
C ILE A 120 16.06 -1.56 1.08
N GLN A 121 16.53 -1.77 2.32
CA GLN A 121 17.71 -2.58 2.60
C GLN A 121 17.46 -4.08 2.34
N ARG A 122 16.28 -4.61 2.70
CA ARG A 122 16.02 -6.06 2.74
C ARG A 122 15.00 -6.56 1.73
N GLY A 123 14.19 -5.68 1.15
CA GLY A 123 13.07 -6.02 0.27
C GLY A 123 13.53 -6.67 -1.03
N LYS A 124 12.83 -7.74 -1.44
CA LYS A 124 13.02 -8.37 -2.76
C LYS A 124 12.21 -7.61 -3.82
N ASN A 125 12.63 -7.70 -5.08
CA ASN A 125 11.83 -7.15 -6.18
C ASN A 125 10.40 -7.68 -6.15
N GLY A 126 9.43 -6.80 -6.34
CA GLY A 126 8.00 -7.12 -6.32
C GLY A 126 7.39 -7.28 -4.93
N SER A 127 8.18 -7.25 -3.85
CA SER A 127 7.63 -7.44 -2.51
C SER A 127 6.71 -6.31 -2.06
N ILE A 128 5.60 -6.69 -1.42
CA ILE A 128 4.62 -5.80 -0.80
C ILE A 128 4.82 -5.88 0.71
N TRP A 129 4.88 -4.73 1.39
CA TRP A 129 5.16 -4.64 2.82
C TRP A 129 4.05 -3.90 3.56
N LEU A 130 3.55 -4.50 4.64
CA LEU A 130 2.63 -3.86 5.58
C LEU A 130 3.41 -3.29 6.76
N ILE A 131 3.13 -2.02 7.09
CA ILE A 131 3.66 -1.36 8.28
C ILE A 131 2.45 -0.97 9.13
N LYS A 132 2.30 -1.60 10.29
CA LYS A 132 1.17 -1.34 11.19
C LYS A 132 1.58 -1.40 12.65
N ASN A 133 0.83 -0.68 13.49
CA ASN A 133 0.83 -0.82 14.96
C ASN A 133 2.21 -0.63 15.64
N ASN A 134 3.14 0.10 15.02
CA ASN A 134 4.54 0.20 15.44
C ASN A 134 5.29 -1.16 15.53
N GLU A 135 4.78 -2.19 14.87
CA GLU A 135 5.42 -3.50 14.78
C GLU A 135 6.46 -3.54 13.64
N PRO A 136 7.43 -4.47 13.67
CA PRO A 136 8.34 -4.69 12.56
C PRO A 136 7.58 -4.88 11.23
N PRO A 137 8.05 -4.28 10.11
CA PRO A 137 7.35 -4.37 8.84
C PRO A 137 7.34 -5.82 8.35
N CYS A 138 6.20 -6.27 7.81
CA CYS A 138 6.04 -7.64 7.33
C CYS A 138 5.67 -7.69 5.85
N THR A 139 6.09 -8.74 5.15
CA THR A 139 5.70 -8.95 3.75
C THR A 139 4.27 -9.46 3.66
N VAL A 140 3.55 -9.01 2.62
CA VAL A 140 2.18 -9.41 2.31
C VAL A 140 2.17 -10.22 1.03
N GLU A 141 1.50 -11.37 1.08
CA GLU A 141 1.13 -12.14 -0.10
C GLU A 141 -0.35 -11.86 -0.41
N LEU A 142 -0.64 -11.49 -1.66
CA LEU A 142 -2.02 -11.30 -2.09
C LEU A 142 -2.69 -12.66 -2.32
N PRO A 143 -4.00 -12.78 -2.02
CA PRO A 143 -4.72 -14.01 -2.31
C PRO A 143 -4.66 -14.34 -3.81
N PRO A 144 -4.59 -15.62 -4.18
CA PRO A 144 -4.59 -16.01 -5.59
C PRO A 144 -5.92 -15.61 -6.25
N PHE A 145 -5.87 -15.35 -7.56
CA PHE A 145 -7.09 -15.20 -8.34
C PHE A 145 -7.86 -16.51 -8.32
N VAL A 146 -9.08 -16.49 -7.77
CA VAL A 146 -10.00 -17.62 -7.79
C VAL A 146 -10.90 -17.47 -9.01
N VAL A 147 -10.84 -18.42 -9.95
CA VAL A 147 -11.81 -18.52 -11.05
C VAL A 147 -12.94 -19.42 -10.57
N SER A 148 -14.14 -18.87 -10.50
CA SER A 148 -15.37 -19.59 -10.16
C SER A 148 -15.99 -20.25 -11.37
#